data_AF-A0A447JNB1-F1
#
_entry.id   AF-A0A447JNB1-F1
#
_cell.length_a   1.000
_cell.length_b   1.000
_cell.length_c   1.000
_cell.angle_alpha   90.00
_cell.angle_beta   90.00
_cell.angle_gamma   90.00
#
_symmetry.space_group_name_H-M   'P 1'
#
loop_
_entity.id
_entity.type
_entity.pdbx_description
1 polymer ?
#
loop_
_entity_poly.entity_id
_entity_poly.type
_entity_poly.pdbx_seq_one_letter_code
_entity_poly.pdbx_strand_id
1 'polypeptide(L)' 'MANWPNPFIEQRADPFILRDGSDYYFIASVPEYDRLEIRRANSLEGLRAADPRCRLAQTGKRPDEPAHLGTGNAPHQR' A
#
# COMPACT_ATOMS: atom_id res chain seq x y z
N MET A 1 -18.50 -19.98 2.84
CA MET A 1 -17.63 -18.88 3.30
C MET A 1 -16.53 -18.71 2.27
N ALA A 2 -16.33 -17.51 1.73
CA ALA A 2 -15.21 -17.27 0.81
C ALA A 2 -13.89 -17.36 1.61
N ASN A 3 -12.96 -18.19 1.14
CA ASN A 3 -11.65 -18.36 1.75
C ASN A 3 -10.71 -17.31 1.16
N TRP A 4 -10.47 -16.22 1.91
CA TRP A 4 -9.62 -15.14 1.46
C TRP A 4 -8.16 -15.41 1.86
N PRO A 5 -7.22 -15.51 0.91
CA PRO A 5 -5.82 -15.72 1.25
C PRO A 5 -5.27 -14.47 1.94
N ASN A 6 -4.77 -14.66 3.16
CA ASN A 6 -4.08 -13.67 3.98
C ASN A 6 -2.58 -14.00 3.99
N PRO A 7 -1.68 -13.08 3.60
CA PRO A 7 -1.93 -11.67 3.23
C PRO A 7 -2.69 -11.47 1.92
N PHE A 8 -3.61 -10.49 1.92
CA PHE A 8 -4.42 -10.17 0.74
C PHE A 8 -3.61 -9.45 -0.33
N ILE A 9 -2.79 -8.49 0.08
CA ILE A 9 -1.75 -7.87 -0.75
C ILE A 9 -0.53 -7.70 0.16
N GLU A 10 0.60 -8.26 -0.25
CA GLU A 10 1.85 -8.19 0.51
C GLU A 10 2.42 -6.76 0.52
N GLN A 11 3.19 -6.44 1.57
CA GLN A 11 3.97 -5.20 1.65
C GLN A 11 3.12 -3.93 1.46
N ARG A 12 1.90 -3.89 2.00
CA ARG A 12 1.05 -2.69 1.99
C ARG A 12 0.55 -2.41 3.39
N ALA A 13 0.83 -1.22 3.89
CA ALA A 13 0.32 -0.73 5.18
C ALA A 13 -0.97 0.06 4.95
N ASP A 14 -1.86 0.02 5.95
CA ASP A 14 -3.11 0.77 6.00
C ASP A 14 -4.06 0.53 4.79
N PRO A 15 -4.48 -0.73 4.54
CA PRO A 15 -5.35 -1.05 3.42
C PRO A 15 -6.74 -0.44 3.59
N PHE A 16 -7.13 0.43 2.65
CA PHE A 16 -8.47 1.01 2.57
C PHE A 16 -9.17 0.56 1.28
N ILE A 17 -10.32 -0.09 1.42
CA ILE A 17 -11.15 -0.54 0.29
C ILE A 17 -12.41 0.31 0.23
N LEU A 18 -12.58 1.04 -0.86
CA LEU A 18 -13.80 1.78 -1.18
C LEU A 18 -14.56 1.05 -2.29
N ARG A 19 -15.87 0.92 -2.15
CA ARG A 19 -16.75 0.45 -3.22
C ARG A 19 -17.55 1.64 -3.75
N ASP A 20 -17.48 1.85 -5.07
CA ASP A 20 -18.23 2.88 -5.78
C ASP A 20 -18.95 2.22 -6.95
N GLY A 21 -20.28 2.07 -6.82
CA GLY A 21 -21.09 1.31 -7.77
C GLY A 21 -20.61 -0.16 -7.93
N SER A 22 -20.16 -0.48 -9.14
CA SER A 22 -19.61 -1.79 -9.53
C SER A 22 -18.09 -1.89 -9.40
N ASP A 23 -17.41 -0.80 -9.04
CA ASP A 23 -15.96 -0.74 -8.93
C ASP A 23 -15.50 -0.76 -7.47
N TYR A 24 -14.35 -1.39 -7.28
CA TYR A 24 -13.60 -1.41 -6.04
C TYR A 24 -12.32 -0.61 -6.22
N TYR A 25 -12.01 0.22 -5.24
CA TYR A 25 -10.79 1.00 -5.14
C TYR A 25 -10.01 0.52 -3.92
N PHE A 26 -8.77 0.12 -4.13
CA PHE A 26 -7.84 -0.22 -3.06
C PHE A 26 -6.81 0.89 -2.95
N ILE A 27 -6.71 1.48 -1.76
CA ILE A 27 -5.76 2.53 -1.42
C ILE A 27 -4.87 1.99 -0.31
N ALA A 28 -3.56 2.07 -0.50
CA ALA A 28 -2.61 1.69 0.54
C ALA A 28 -1.29 2.44 0.41
N SER A 29 -0.58 2.52 1.53
CA SER A 29 0.78 3.03 1.60
C SER A 29 1.76 1.98 1.09
N VAL A 30 2.71 2.40 0.26
CA VAL A 30 3.84 1.54 -0.12
C VAL A 30 4.82 1.41 1.06
N PRO A 31 5.65 0.36 1.12
CA PRO A 31 6.64 0.18 2.18
C PRO A 31 7.63 1.35 2.29
N GLU A 32 7.88 2.03 1.17
CA GLU A 32 8.77 3.18 1.12
C GLU A 32 8.15 4.47 1.70
N TYR A 33 6.86 4.45 2.07
CA TYR A 33 6.07 5.57 2.63
C TYR A 33 6.15 6.89 1.86
N ASP A 34 6.63 6.87 0.62
CA ASP A 34 6.83 8.06 -0.21
C ASP A 34 5.64 8.37 -1.12
N ARG A 35 4.74 7.40 -1.28
CA ARG A 35 3.58 7.50 -2.16
C ARG A 35 2.39 6.65 -1.70
N LEU A 36 1.21 7.06 -2.14
CA LEU A 36 -0.01 6.27 -2.02
C LEU A 36 -0.32 5.59 -3.35
N GLU A 37 -0.54 4.28 -3.31
CA GLU A 37 -0.99 3.50 -4.45
C GLU A 37 -2.51 3.38 -4.44
N ILE A 38 -3.11 3.56 -5.63
CA ILE A 38 -4.53 3.32 -5.86
C ILE A 38 -4.66 2.24 -6.95
N ARG A 39 -5.42 1.19 -6.66
CA ARG A 39 -5.81 0.15 -7.64
C ARG A 39 -7.32 0.20 -7.84
N ARG A 40 -7.79 -0.06 -9.07
CA ARG A 40 -9.21 -0.17 -9.40
C ARG A 40 -9.48 -1.51 -10.07
N ALA A 41 -10.53 -2.20 -9.65
CA ALA A 41 -11.04 -3.38 -10.33
C ALA A 41 -12.55 -3.52 -10.12
N ASN A 42 -13.22 -4.26 -11.00
CA ASN A 42 -14.65 -4.58 -10.86
C ASN A 42 -14.94 -5.73 -9.86
N SER A 43 -13.88 -6.28 -9.24
CA SER A 43 -13.96 -7.38 -8.27
C SER A 43 -12.81 -7.30 -7.27
N LEU A 44 -13.01 -7.86 -6.07
CA LEU A 44 -11.97 -7.95 -5.04
C LEU A 44 -10.76 -8.77 -5.49
N GLU A 45 -10.98 -9.88 -6.19
CA GLU A 45 -9.89 -10.70 -6.73
C GLU A 45 -9.08 -9.95 -7.79
N GLY A 46 -9.78 -9.19 -8.64
CA GLY A 46 -9.15 -8.32 -9.64
C GLY A 46 -8.24 -7.25 -9.03
N LEU A 47 -8.51 -6.77 -7.82
CA LEU A 47 -7.63 -5.79 -7.15
C LEU A 47 -6.22 -6.32 -6.90
N ARG A 48 -6.04 -7.64 -6.76
CA ARG A 48 -4.72 -8.27 -6.57
C ARG A 48 -3.86 -8.14 -7.82
N ALA A 49 -4.48 -8.30 -9.00
CA ALA A 49 -3.81 -8.27 -10.31
C ALA A 49 -3.85 -6.89 -10.99
N ALA A 50 -4.67 -5.95 -10.49
CA ALA A 50 -4.81 -4.63 -11.07
C ALA A 50 -3.52 -3.80 -10.95
N ASP A 51 -3.16 -3.13 -12.04
CA ASP A 51 -1.99 -2.25 -12.07
C ASP A 51 -2.13 -1.10 -11.06
N PRO A 52 -1.11 -0.89 -10.20
CA PRO A 52 -1.10 0.25 -9.30
C PRO A 52 -0.97 1.55 -10.09
N ARG A 53 -1.84 2.51 -9.78
CA ARG A 53 -1.70 3.90 -10.20
C ARG A 53 -1.20 4.70 -9.00
N CYS A 54 0.06 5.10 -9.04
CA CYS A 54 0.61 6.06 -8.09
C CYS A 54 0.05 7.45 -8.42
N ARG A 55 -0.80 8.00 -7.55
CA ARG A 55 -1.42 9.33 -7.77
C ARG A 55 -0.83 10.42 -6.87
N LEU A 56 -0.31 10.06 -5.70
CA LEU A 56 0.22 11.03 -4.73
C LEU A 56 1.62 10.60 -4.34
N ALA A 57 2.62 11.31 -4.85
CA ALA A 57 4.00 11.23 -4.39
C ALA A 57 4.28 12.43 -3.47
N GLN A 58 5.03 12.22 -2.39
CA GLN A 58 5.48 13.30 -1.52
C GLN A 58 6.36 14.28 -2.31
N THR A 59 5.89 15.52 -2.48
CA THR A 59 6.71 16.61 -3.01
C THR A 59 7.69 17.04 -1.90
N GLY A 60 8.90 16.50 -1.93
CA GLY A 60 9.88 16.79 -0.87
C GLY A 60 11.05 15.84 -0.74
N LYS A 61 11.06 14.68 -1.41
CA LYS A 61 12.24 13.81 -1.41
C LYS A 61 13.35 14.45 -2.24
N ARG A 62 14.41 14.92 -1.58
CA ARG A 62 15.64 15.30 -2.29
C ARG A 62 16.21 14.04 -2.96
N PRO A 63 16.74 14.12 -4.19
CA PRO A 63 17.19 12.95 -4.97
C PRO A 63 18.26 12.10 -4.26
N ASP A 64 18.95 12.70 -3.29
CA ASP A 64 20.09 12.17 -2.53
C ASP A 64 19.73 11.63 -1.13
N GLU A 65 18.46 11.68 -0.72
CA GLU A 65 18.07 11.20 0.61
C GLU A 65 17.87 9.67 0.60
N PRO A 66 18.73 8.88 1.28
CA PRO A 66 18.61 7.43 1.27
C PRO A 66 17.28 7.04 1.89
N ALA A 67 16.59 6.08 1.25
CA ALA A 67 15.37 5.50 1.80
C ALA A 67 15.65 5.07 3.24
N HIS A 68 14.94 5.68 4.20
CA HIS A 68 15.04 5.31 5.60
C HIS A 68 14.62 3.85 5.74
N LEU A 69 15.60 2.94 5.66
CA LEU A 69 15.48 1.59 6.15
C LEU A 69 15.25 1.76 7.66
N GLY A 70 14.01 1.56 8.10
CA GLY A 70 13.66 1.56 9.51
C GLY A 70 14.43 0.49 10.27
N THR A 71 15.68 0.78 10.62
CA THR A 71 16.49 -0.04 11.52
C THR A 71 16.19 0.43 12.93
N GLY A 72 14.98 0.13 13.40
CA GLY A 72 14.55 0.35 14.77
C GLY A 72 14.77 -0.89 15.63
N ASN A 73 16.01 -1.41 15.69
CA ASN A 73 16.40 -2.35 16.73
C ASN A 73 17.03 -1.52 17.85
N ALA A 74 16.22 -1.01 18.77
CA ALA A 74 16.70 -0.37 19.99
C ALA A 74 16.62 -1.39 21.13
N PRO A 75 17.75 -1.81 21.75
CA PRO A 75 17.70 -2.62 22.94
C PRO A 75 17.17 -1.76 24.09
N HIS A 76 16.04 -2.18 24.68
CA HIS A 76 15.61 -1.67 25.98
C HIS A 76 16.73 -1.91 27.01
N GLN A 77 17.46 -0.85 27.38
CA GLN A 77 18.26 -0.86 28.59
C GLN A 77 17.56 -0.06 29.69
N ARG A 78 17.24 -0.84 30.73
CA ARG A 78 16.94 -0.51 32.13
C ARG A 78 15.62 0.18 32.46
#